data_AF-A0A968PKM7-F1
#
_entry.id   AF-A0A968PKM7-F1
#
_cell.length_a   1.000
_cell.length_b   1.000
_cell.length_c   1.000
_cell.angle_alpha   90.00
_cell.angle_beta   90.00
_cell.angle_gamma   90.00
#
_symmetry.space_group_name_H-M   'P 1'
#
loop_
_entity.id
_entity.type
_entity.pdbx_description
1 polymer ?
#
loop_
_entity_poly.entity_id
_entity_poly.type
_entity_poly.pdbx_seq_one_letter_code
_entity_poly.pdbx_strand_id
1 'polypeptide(L)'
;MVRAYLRSHIGVRTYVLALVCVLLLAGLVLRLIGTLQPHPALAAWDRVHQAGSYHFHADITQITTPLASVTNVGRTSTRNAFYLQGATNLQEETMQMRLWSEESSVLLPGNGMEMRVEDGQAYARQGGQEWEAVDNALGAFAPGGDFLGYLVGARDLHEVGSETRTLPTGETVSFTRYTFTINGPALALQMRERLERQLTEQGELP
;
A
#
# COMPACT_ATOMS: atom_id res chain seq x y z
N MET A 1 7.47 -79.26 18.74
CA MET A 1 6.93 -77.94 19.16
C MET A 1 8.02 -76.87 19.02
N VAL A 2 8.33 -76.33 17.83
CA VAL A 2 9.21 -75.14 17.66
C VAL A 2 8.91 -74.38 16.35
N ARG A 3 7.68 -73.88 16.13
CA ARG A 3 7.39 -73.13 14.89
C ARG A 3 6.38 -71.99 15.01
N ALA A 4 6.20 -71.39 16.19
CA ALA A 4 5.19 -70.34 16.41
C ALA A 4 5.72 -68.96 16.82
N TYR A 5 7.02 -68.78 17.11
CA TYR A 5 7.51 -67.51 17.65
C TYR A 5 8.03 -66.47 16.63
N LEU A 6 8.28 -66.86 15.37
CA LEU A 6 8.89 -65.93 14.38
C LEU A 6 7.90 -65.04 13.62
N ARG A 7 6.58 -65.24 13.74
CA ARG A 7 5.59 -64.54 12.89
C ARG A 7 5.08 -63.22 13.48
N SER A 8 5.26 -62.98 14.78
CA SER A 8 4.76 -61.78 15.49
C SER A 8 5.65 -60.54 15.30
N HIS A 9 6.97 -60.72 15.15
CA HIS A 9 7.91 -59.60 15.05
C HIS A 9 7.91 -58.90 13.67
N ILE A 10 7.37 -59.55 12.64
CA ILE A 10 7.31 -58.98 11.28
C ILE A 10 6.22 -57.91 11.22
N GLY A 11 5.01 -58.20 11.73
CA GLY A 11 3.89 -57.27 11.71
C GLY A 11 4.16 -55.99 12.50
N VAL A 12 4.69 -56.12 13.72
CA VAL A 12 5.00 -54.96 14.58
C VAL A 12 6.06 -54.05 13.94
N ARG A 13 7.08 -54.61 13.28
CA ARG A 13 8.10 -53.81 12.57
C ARG A 13 7.51 -53.06 11.38
N THR A 14 6.57 -53.66 10.64
CA THR A 14 5.89 -53.00 9.52
C THR A 14 5.01 -51.83 10.00
N TYR A 15 4.29 -51.99 11.11
CA TYR A 15 3.47 -50.90 11.68
C TYR A 15 4.33 -49.74 12.21
N VAL A 16 5.45 -50.05 12.88
CA VAL A 16 6.39 -49.01 13.36
C VAL A 16 7.02 -48.26 12.20
N LEU A 17 7.43 -48.96 11.13
CA LEU A 17 7.97 -48.32 9.92
C LEU A 17 6.93 -47.45 9.21
N ALA A 18 5.69 -47.91 9.09
CA ALA A 18 4.59 -47.14 8.50
C ALA A 18 4.28 -45.87 9.31
N LEU A 19 4.24 -45.98 10.64
CA LEU A 19 4.02 -44.83 11.53
C LEU A 19 5.16 -43.81 11.40
N VAL A 20 6.41 -44.26 11.38
CA VAL A 20 7.58 -43.39 11.18
C VAL A 20 7.53 -42.72 9.81
N CYS A 21 7.18 -43.44 8.74
CA CYS A 21 6.98 -42.84 7.42
C CYS A 21 5.86 -41.80 7.41
N VAL A 22 4.73 -42.05 8.08
CA VAL A 22 3.63 -41.07 8.18
C VAL A 22 4.04 -39.85 8.98
N LEU A 23 4.79 -40.00 10.08
CA LEU A 23 5.29 -38.88 10.87
C LEU A 23 6.36 -38.08 10.12
N LEU A 24 7.23 -38.74 9.34
CA LEU A 24 8.21 -38.10 8.47
C LEU A 24 7.54 -37.37 7.30
N LEU A 25 6.52 -37.96 6.68
CA LEU A 25 5.72 -37.33 5.63
C LEU A 25 4.89 -36.15 6.17
N ALA A 26 4.28 -36.28 7.34
CA ALA A 26 3.57 -35.20 8.01
C ALA A 26 4.53 -34.05 8.38
N GLY A 27 5.72 -34.36 8.90
CA GLY A 27 6.76 -33.38 9.17
C GLY A 27 7.29 -32.68 7.90
N LEU A 28 7.37 -33.41 6.78
CA LEU A 28 7.74 -32.86 5.47
C LEU A 28 6.65 -31.96 4.91
N VAL A 29 5.38 -32.35 4.98
CA VAL A 29 4.23 -31.55 4.56
C VAL A 29 4.12 -30.27 5.40
N LEU A 30 4.31 -30.35 6.72
CA LEU A 30 4.31 -29.17 7.60
C LEU A 30 5.46 -28.20 7.27
N ARG A 31 6.63 -28.72 6.87
CA ARG A 31 7.76 -27.89 6.39
C ARG A 31 7.50 -27.27 5.02
N LEU A 32 6.75 -27.93 4.14
CA LEU A 32 6.39 -27.40 2.83
C LEU A 32 5.28 -26.33 2.91
N ILE A 33 4.42 -26.38 3.93
CA ILE A 33 3.39 -25.36 4.19
C ILE A 33 4.02 -24.10 4.83
N GLY A 34 5.15 -24.25 5.51
CA GLY A 34 5.88 -23.13 6.11
C GLY A 34 6.88 -22.50 5.15
N THR A 35 6.45 -21.50 4.36
CA THR A 35 7.20 -20.25 4.00
C THR A 35 6.53 -19.44 2.86
N LEU A 36 5.21 -19.29 2.85
CA LEU A 36 4.62 -18.07 2.26
C LEU A 36 4.72 -16.98 3.34
N GLN A 37 5.94 -16.48 3.58
CA GLN A 37 6.08 -15.28 4.40
C GLN A 37 5.44 -14.12 3.61
N PRO A 38 4.47 -13.39 4.18
CA PRO A 38 3.93 -12.21 3.55
C PRO A 38 5.08 -11.26 3.20
N HIS A 39 5.00 -10.62 2.04
CA HIS A 39 6.03 -9.69 1.63
C HIS A 39 6.21 -8.61 2.72
N PRO A 40 7.43 -8.34 3.24
CA PRO A 40 7.61 -7.49 4.42
C PRO A 40 7.00 -6.09 4.29
N ALA A 41 7.03 -5.50 3.09
CA ALA A 41 6.40 -4.20 2.86
C ALA A 41 4.85 -4.26 2.92
N LEU A 42 4.23 -5.35 2.46
CA LEU A 42 2.79 -5.54 2.60
C LEU A 42 2.42 -5.78 4.08
N ALA A 43 3.22 -6.56 4.81
CA ALA A 43 3.05 -6.72 6.25
C ALA A 43 3.26 -5.40 7.02
N ALA A 44 4.08 -4.48 6.52
CA ALA A 44 4.19 -3.14 7.09
C ALA A 44 2.93 -2.31 6.80
N TRP A 45 2.40 -2.38 5.59
CA TRP A 45 1.14 -1.71 5.21
C TRP A 45 -0.07 -2.24 5.99
N ASP A 46 -0.14 -3.54 6.25
CA ASP A 46 -1.17 -4.13 7.12
C ASP A 46 -1.08 -3.60 8.55
N ARG A 47 0.14 -3.39 9.07
CA ARG A 47 0.35 -2.81 10.40
C ARG A 47 -0.08 -1.35 10.47
N VAL A 48 0.08 -0.58 9.39
CA VAL A 48 -0.45 0.79 9.31
C VAL A 48 -1.97 0.79 9.42
N HIS A 49 -2.66 -0.12 8.71
CA HIS A 49 -4.11 -0.26 8.84
C HIS A 49 -4.55 -0.66 10.24
N GLN A 50 -3.82 -1.57 10.89
CA GLN A 50 -4.09 -1.97 12.28
C GLN A 50 -3.87 -0.83 13.28
N ALA A 51 -2.91 0.06 13.01
CA ALA A 51 -2.68 1.24 13.84
C ALA A 51 -3.82 2.26 13.75
N GLY A 52 -4.56 2.27 12.63
CA GLY A 52 -5.77 3.08 12.46
C GLY A 52 -5.54 4.53 12.09
N SER A 53 -4.45 5.14 12.56
CA SER A 53 -4.06 6.50 12.17
C SER A 53 -2.56 6.60 11.94
N TYR A 54 -2.17 7.51 11.05
CA TYR A 54 -0.77 7.73 10.71
C TYR A 54 -0.52 9.13 10.14
N HIS A 55 0.71 9.60 10.33
CA HIS A 55 1.25 10.79 9.67
C HIS A 55 2.11 10.38 8.49
N PHE A 56 2.09 11.16 7.42
CA PHE A 56 2.89 10.89 6.23
C PHE A 56 3.57 12.16 5.72
N HIS A 57 4.73 11.95 5.12
CA HIS A 57 5.52 12.96 4.43
C HIS A 57 6.06 12.30 3.15
N ALA A 58 6.00 12.99 2.02
CA ALA A 58 6.62 12.50 0.80
C ALA A 58 7.23 13.63 -0.03
N ASP A 59 8.37 13.30 -0.62
CA ASP A 59 9.05 14.11 -1.64
C ASP A 59 8.85 13.40 -2.97
N ILE A 60 8.15 14.06 -3.90
CA ILE A 60 7.80 13.48 -5.20
C ILE A 60 8.55 14.23 -6.29
N THR A 61 9.37 13.51 -7.05
CA THR A 61 9.93 14.01 -8.32
C THR A 61 9.17 13.40 -9.47
N GLN A 62 8.41 14.22 -10.20
CA GLN A 62 7.71 13.82 -11.41
C GLN A 62 8.52 14.20 -12.64
N ILE A 63 8.81 13.23 -13.51
CA ILE A 63 9.46 13.46 -14.81
C ILE A 63 8.45 13.09 -15.90
N THR A 64 8.08 14.07 -16.73
CA THR A 64 7.19 13.84 -17.87
C THR A 64 7.99 13.87 -19.15
N THR A 65 8.08 12.73 -19.83
CA THR A 65 8.78 12.63 -21.13
C THR A 65 7.75 12.49 -22.24
N PRO A 66 7.65 13.48 -23.16
CA PRO A 66 6.70 13.40 -24.25
C PRO A 66 7.06 12.26 -25.21
N LEU A 67 6.06 11.50 -25.66
CA LEU A 67 6.25 10.47 -26.67
C LEU A 67 6.74 11.12 -27.97
N ALA A 68 7.77 10.55 -28.61
CA ALA A 68 8.24 11.05 -29.90
C ALA A 68 7.14 10.94 -30.96
N SER A 69 6.59 12.09 -31.38
CA SER A 69 5.54 12.20 -32.40
C SER A 69 5.66 13.53 -33.14
N VAL A 70 5.03 13.63 -34.32
CA VAL A 70 4.95 14.89 -35.10
C VAL A 70 4.28 16.01 -34.29
N THR A 71 3.31 15.67 -33.44
CA THR A 71 2.63 16.63 -32.53
C THR A 71 3.49 17.08 -31.35
N ASN A 72 4.58 16.36 -31.05
CA ASN A 72 5.47 16.63 -29.92
C ASN A 72 6.84 17.17 -30.34
N VAL A 73 7.03 17.55 -31.62
CA VAL A 73 8.27 18.17 -32.11
C VAL A 73 8.59 19.42 -31.28
N GLY A 74 9.82 19.48 -30.74
CA GLY A 74 10.28 20.59 -29.90
C GLY A 74 9.85 20.55 -28.43
N ARG A 75 9.02 19.57 -28.01
CA ARG A 75 8.71 19.38 -26.58
C ARG A 75 9.89 18.68 -25.89
N THR A 76 10.30 19.21 -24.75
CA THR A 76 11.33 18.61 -23.90
C THR A 76 10.71 17.93 -22.68
N SER A 77 11.46 17.03 -22.04
CA SER A 77 11.04 16.46 -20.77
C SER A 77 10.96 17.55 -19.71
N THR A 78 9.91 17.51 -18.88
CA THR A 78 9.76 18.38 -17.72
C THR A 78 10.02 17.60 -16.43
N ARG A 79 10.57 18.29 -15.43
CA ARG A 79 10.80 17.76 -14.08
C ARG A 79 10.16 18.70 -13.08
N ASN A 80 9.23 18.18 -12.29
CA ASN A 80 8.54 18.91 -11.24
C ASN A 80 8.81 18.24 -9.89
N ALA A 81 9.11 19.02 -8.87
CA ALA A 81 9.26 18.56 -7.50
C ALA A 81 8.07 19.00 -6.66
N PHE A 82 7.47 18.06 -5.95
CA PHE A 82 6.36 18.27 -5.03
C PHE A 82 6.70 17.74 -3.65
N TYR A 83 6.19 18.42 -2.64
CA TYR A 83 6.27 18.02 -1.25
C TYR A 83 4.86 17.90 -0.72
N LEU A 84 4.59 16.81 -0.01
CA LEU A 84 3.33 16.62 0.68
C LEU A 84 3.58 16.22 2.13
N GLN A 85 2.68 16.67 2.99
CA GLN A 85 2.59 16.19 4.36
C GLN A 85 1.12 16.09 4.76
N GLY A 86 0.81 15.17 5.64
CA GLY A 86 -0.57 15.00 6.10
C GLY A 86 -0.74 13.96 7.19
N ALA A 87 -2.01 13.71 7.49
CA ALA A 87 -2.45 12.72 8.44
C ALA A 87 -3.73 12.05 7.94
N THR A 88 -3.90 10.79 8.30
CA THR A 88 -5.09 9.98 8.03
C THR A 88 -5.57 9.37 9.35
N ASN A 89 -6.90 9.35 9.53
CA ASN A 89 -7.60 8.53 10.51
C ASN A 89 -8.58 7.61 9.78
N LEU A 90 -8.26 6.31 9.75
CA LEU A 90 -9.01 5.30 9.03
C LEU A 90 -10.32 4.93 9.72
N GLN A 91 -10.42 5.11 11.05
CA GLN A 91 -11.68 4.85 11.77
C GLN A 91 -12.71 5.95 11.53
N GLU A 92 -12.25 7.19 11.45
CA GLU A 92 -13.10 8.35 11.18
C GLU A 92 -13.24 8.62 9.67
N GLU A 93 -12.55 7.85 8.83
CA GLU A 93 -12.47 8.06 7.38
C GLU A 93 -12.03 9.47 6.98
N THR A 94 -11.19 10.09 7.82
CA THR A 94 -10.70 11.45 7.60
C THR A 94 -9.26 11.48 7.11
N MET A 95 -8.96 12.47 6.28
CA MET A 95 -7.61 12.78 5.82
C MET A 95 -7.43 14.28 5.73
N GLN A 96 -6.25 14.77 6.09
CA GLN A 96 -5.84 16.14 5.84
C GLN A 96 -4.43 16.15 5.28
N MET A 97 -4.21 16.90 4.20
CA MET A 97 -2.89 17.06 3.63
C MET A 97 -2.65 18.48 3.12
N ARG A 98 -1.37 18.82 3.03
CA ARG A 98 -0.87 19.99 2.33
C ARG A 98 0.12 19.53 1.26
N LEU A 99 -0.01 20.10 0.07
CA LEU A 99 0.85 19.87 -1.10
C LEU A 99 1.42 21.22 -1.56
N TRP A 100 2.72 21.28 -1.80
CA TRP A 100 3.39 22.44 -2.37
C TRP A 100 4.50 22.00 -3.33
N SER A 101 4.88 22.85 -4.28
CA SER A 101 6.00 22.59 -5.20
C SER A 101 7.19 23.48 -4.89
N GLU A 102 8.39 23.11 -5.36
CA GLU A 102 9.57 23.99 -5.26
C GLU A 102 9.33 25.37 -5.90
N GLU A 103 8.56 25.41 -6.99
CA GLU A 103 8.21 26.63 -7.73
C GLU A 103 7.23 27.53 -6.93
N SER A 104 6.46 26.93 -6.02
CA SER A 104 5.56 27.61 -5.08
C SER A 104 6.21 27.68 -3.70
N SER A 105 7.24 28.53 -3.60
CA SER A 105 8.09 28.80 -2.43
C SER A 105 7.55 28.42 -1.03
N VAL A 106 8.37 27.67 -0.29
CA VAL A 106 8.27 27.33 1.15
C VAL A 106 8.14 28.56 2.06
N LEU A 107 8.49 29.75 1.58
CA LEU A 107 8.47 31.00 2.34
C LEU A 107 7.12 31.74 2.31
N LEU A 108 6.17 31.27 1.50
CA LEU A 108 4.81 31.83 1.43
C LEU A 108 3.80 30.71 1.76
N PRO A 109 3.44 30.52 3.04
CA PRO A 109 2.45 29.52 3.47
C PRO A 109 1.04 29.67 2.85
N GLY A 110 0.83 30.66 1.97
CA GLY A 110 -0.42 30.90 1.24
C GLY A 110 -0.54 30.25 -0.14
N ASN A 111 0.49 29.57 -0.68
CA ASN A 111 0.45 29.03 -2.04
C ASN A 111 0.34 27.50 -2.14
N GLY A 112 0.45 26.79 -1.02
CA GLY A 112 0.21 25.35 -0.97
C GLY A 112 -1.28 25.03 -1.15
N MET A 113 -1.56 23.92 -1.84
CA MET A 113 -2.89 23.34 -1.88
C MET A 113 -3.10 22.53 -0.60
N GLU A 114 -4.19 22.81 0.11
CA GLU A 114 -4.65 21.98 1.22
C GLU A 114 -5.81 21.14 0.74
N MET A 115 -5.84 19.88 1.16
CA MET A 115 -6.93 18.97 0.89
C MET A 115 -7.37 18.33 2.19
N ARG A 116 -8.66 18.08 2.31
CA ARG A 116 -9.22 17.23 3.36
C ARG A 116 -10.30 16.31 2.80
N VAL A 117 -10.44 15.15 3.39
CA VAL A 117 -11.54 14.22 3.16
C VAL A 117 -12.27 14.05 4.47
N GLU A 118 -13.58 14.31 4.46
CA GLU A 118 -14.50 14.19 5.60
C GLU A 118 -15.82 13.62 5.05
N ASP A 119 -16.38 12.61 5.72
CA ASP A 119 -17.62 11.93 5.31
C ASP A 119 -17.62 11.45 3.84
N GLY A 120 -16.44 11.06 3.35
CA GLY A 120 -16.26 10.61 1.97
C GLY A 120 -16.27 11.72 0.90
N GLN A 121 -16.42 12.99 1.29
CA GLN A 121 -16.33 14.15 0.41
C GLN A 121 -14.92 14.76 0.49
N ALA A 122 -14.32 15.01 -0.67
CA ALA A 122 -13.06 15.73 -0.76
C ALA A 122 -13.30 17.24 -0.86
N TYR A 123 -12.50 18.01 -0.13
CA TYR A 123 -12.44 19.46 -0.19
C TYR A 123 -11.01 19.88 -0.47
N ALA A 124 -10.85 20.94 -1.24
CA ALA A 124 -9.56 21.59 -1.44
C ALA A 124 -9.66 23.09 -1.21
N ARG A 125 -8.53 23.69 -0.83
CA ARG A 125 -8.34 25.14 -0.88
C ARG A 125 -6.92 25.45 -1.25
N GLN A 126 -6.71 26.62 -1.82
CA GLN A 126 -5.37 27.16 -2.02
C GLN A 126 -5.11 28.24 -0.98
N GLY A 127 -4.11 28.04 -0.12
CA GLY A 127 -3.83 28.98 0.97
C GLY A 127 -5.02 29.24 1.89
N GLY A 128 -5.16 30.49 2.35
CA GLY A 128 -6.24 30.90 3.25
C GLY A 128 -7.60 31.13 2.59
N GLN A 129 -7.80 30.66 1.36
CA GLN A 129 -9.09 30.73 0.67
C GLN A 129 -10.14 29.82 1.35
N GLU A 130 -11.40 29.97 0.95
CA GLU A 130 -12.47 29.10 1.41
C GLU A 130 -12.27 27.65 0.91
N TRP A 131 -12.84 26.70 1.67
CA TRP A 131 -12.85 25.30 1.27
C TRP A 131 -13.89 25.09 0.18
N GLU A 132 -13.46 24.53 -0.94
CA GLU A 132 -14.34 24.16 -2.04
C GLU A 132 -14.43 22.65 -2.12
N ALA A 133 -15.66 22.13 -2.30
CA ALA A 133 -15.86 20.73 -2.61
C ALA A 133 -15.22 20.46 -3.98
N VAL A 134 -14.36 19.45 -4.06
CA VAL A 134 -13.74 19.04 -5.31
C VAL A 134 -14.34 17.74 -5.81
N ASP A 135 -14.45 17.62 -7.13
CA ASP A 135 -15.00 16.43 -7.77
C ASP A 135 -14.26 15.17 -7.30
N ASN A 136 -15.04 14.09 -7.13
CA ASN A 136 -14.64 12.80 -6.56
C ASN A 136 -13.47 12.10 -7.29
N ALA A 137 -12.97 12.64 -8.41
CA ALA A 137 -11.73 12.18 -9.02
C ALA A 137 -10.49 12.43 -8.13
N LEU A 138 -10.48 13.49 -7.31
CA LEU A 138 -9.46 13.71 -6.28
C LEU A 138 -9.76 12.92 -5.00
N GLY A 139 -11.04 12.76 -4.63
CA GLY A 139 -11.47 11.85 -3.56
C GLY A 139 -11.12 10.38 -3.85
N ALA A 140 -11.07 10.00 -5.12
CA ALA A 140 -10.63 8.67 -5.57
C ALA A 140 -9.15 8.38 -5.24
N PHE A 141 -8.33 9.41 -4.98
CA PHE A 141 -6.93 9.22 -4.59
C PHE A 141 -6.78 8.71 -3.15
N ALA A 142 -7.72 9.04 -2.26
CA ALA A 142 -7.76 8.56 -0.88
C ALA A 142 -9.19 8.17 -0.44
N PRO A 143 -9.81 7.13 -1.05
CA PRO A 143 -11.14 6.68 -0.65
C PRO A 143 -11.14 6.23 0.81
N GLY A 144 -12.12 6.69 1.59
CA GLY A 144 -12.16 6.47 3.05
C GLY A 144 -11.01 7.14 3.81
N GLY A 145 -10.38 8.17 3.23
CA GLY A 145 -9.27 8.91 3.84
C GLY A 145 -7.91 8.20 3.78
N ASP A 146 -7.78 7.03 3.14
CA ASP A 146 -6.53 6.28 3.13
C ASP A 146 -5.55 6.75 2.06
N PHE A 147 -4.57 7.57 2.44
CA PHE A 147 -3.52 8.06 1.55
C PHE A 147 -2.66 6.93 0.93
N LEU A 148 -2.44 5.84 1.67
CA LEU A 148 -1.67 4.68 1.19
C LEU A 148 -2.52 3.68 0.41
N GLY A 149 -3.81 3.97 0.17
CA GLY A 149 -4.73 3.07 -0.50
C GLY A 149 -4.28 2.63 -1.89
N TYR A 150 -3.49 3.45 -2.58
CA TYR A 150 -2.93 3.12 -3.91
C TYR A 150 -2.05 1.87 -3.91
N LEU A 151 -1.47 1.47 -2.77
CA LEU A 151 -0.61 0.29 -2.64
C LEU A 151 -1.36 -1.02 -2.94
N VAL A 152 -2.68 -1.02 -2.93
CA VAL A 152 -3.49 -2.16 -3.35
C VAL A 152 -3.27 -2.54 -4.83
N GLY A 153 -2.92 -1.55 -5.65
CA GLY A 153 -2.57 -1.69 -7.06
C GLY A 153 -1.11 -2.05 -7.30
N ALA A 154 -0.28 -2.18 -6.24
CA ALA A 154 1.14 -2.47 -6.37
C ALA A 154 1.37 -3.89 -6.90
N ARG A 155 2.27 -4.00 -7.88
CA ARG A 155 2.74 -5.23 -8.50
C ARG A 155 4.26 -5.19 -8.60
N ASP A 156 4.87 -6.35 -8.81
CA ASP A 156 6.32 -6.49 -8.99
C ASP A 156 7.16 -5.85 -7.87
N LEU A 157 6.64 -5.93 -6.64
CA LEU A 157 7.27 -5.35 -5.47
C LEU A 157 8.58 -6.07 -5.15
N HIS A 158 9.69 -5.33 -5.11
CA HIS A 158 10.99 -5.89 -4.77
C HIS A 158 11.89 -4.87 -4.07
N GLU A 159 12.80 -5.39 -3.25
CA GLU A 159 13.77 -4.61 -2.50
C GLU A 159 14.85 -4.02 -3.43
N VAL A 160 15.18 -2.75 -3.21
CA VAL A 160 16.21 -2.01 -3.96
C VAL A 160 17.30 -1.43 -3.05
N GLY A 161 17.37 -1.91 -1.81
CA GLY A 161 18.37 -1.54 -0.80
C GLY A 161 17.76 -0.89 0.44
N SER A 162 18.60 -0.22 1.23
CA SER A 162 18.19 0.49 2.44
C SER A 162 18.40 1.99 2.31
N GLU A 163 17.70 2.74 3.15
CA GLU A 163 17.81 4.19 3.26
C GLU A 163 17.70 4.58 4.73
N THR A 164 18.46 5.60 5.12
CA THR A 164 18.38 6.20 6.45
C THR A 164 17.97 7.66 6.28
N ARG A 165 16.93 8.08 7.01
CA ARG A 165 16.41 9.44 6.95
C ARG A 165 16.13 9.96 8.35
N THR A 166 16.43 11.23 8.57
CA THR A 166 15.95 11.95 9.75
C THR A 166 14.53 12.44 9.48
N LEU A 167 13.57 11.94 10.27
CA LEU A 167 12.18 12.35 10.21
C LEU A 167 12.03 13.80 10.71
N PRO A 168 10.92 14.48 10.37
CA PRO A 168 10.61 15.81 10.92
C PRO A 168 10.56 15.85 12.46
N THR A 169 10.34 14.70 13.10
CA THR A 169 10.39 14.54 14.57
C THR A 169 11.81 14.61 15.15
N GLY A 170 12.85 14.64 14.32
CA GLY A 170 14.26 14.56 14.71
C GLY A 170 14.78 13.14 14.89
N GLU A 171 13.93 12.13 14.81
CA GLU A 171 14.31 10.72 14.88
C GLU A 171 15.00 10.29 13.59
N THR A 172 16.12 9.58 13.70
CA THR A 172 16.78 8.98 12.54
C THR A 172 16.34 7.53 12.39
N VAL A 173 15.62 7.25 11.31
CA VAL A 173 15.08 5.93 11.01
C VAL A 173 15.78 5.32 9.81
N SER A 174 15.99 4.00 9.85
CA SER A 174 16.47 3.23 8.69
C SER A 174 15.36 2.33 8.19
N PHE A 175 15.11 2.35 6.89
CA PHE A 175 14.07 1.56 6.23
C PHE A 175 14.61 0.86 4.99
N THR A 176 14.03 -0.31 4.70
CA THR A 176 14.24 -1.00 3.43
C THR A 176 13.44 -0.28 2.36
N ARG A 177 14.11 0.09 1.26
CA ARG A 177 13.51 0.73 0.10
C ARG A 177 13.02 -0.34 -0.87
N TYR A 178 11.79 -0.16 -1.33
CA TYR A 178 11.15 -1.02 -2.31
C TYR A 178 10.81 -0.22 -3.57
N THR A 179 10.76 -0.91 -4.70
CA THR A 179 10.16 -0.40 -5.92
C THR A 179 9.04 -1.34 -6.37
N PHE A 180 8.07 -0.80 -7.09
CA PHE A 180 6.90 -1.51 -7.58
C PHE A 180 6.34 -0.82 -8.80
N THR A 181 5.49 -1.53 -9.54
CA THR A 181 4.66 -0.97 -10.60
C THR A 181 3.23 -0.82 -10.09
N ILE A 182 2.50 0.18 -10.58
CA ILE A 182 1.06 0.32 -10.30
C ILE A 182 0.29 -0.16 -11.53
N ASN A 183 -0.56 -1.16 -11.33
CA ASN A 183 -1.51 -1.57 -12.36
C ASN A 183 -2.70 -0.61 -12.36
N GLY A 184 -2.60 0.46 -13.16
CA GLY A 184 -3.63 1.50 -13.27
C GLY A 184 -5.04 0.97 -13.55
N PRO A 185 -5.24 0.09 -14.55
CA PRO A 185 -6.56 -0.51 -14.80
C PRO A 185 -7.14 -1.28 -13.61
N ALA A 186 -6.32 -2.09 -12.93
CA ALA A 186 -6.76 -2.82 -11.74
C ALA A 186 -7.12 -1.86 -10.59
N LEU A 187 -6.30 -0.82 -10.39
CA LEU A 187 -6.54 0.20 -9.39
C LEU A 187 -7.84 0.97 -9.67
N ALA A 188 -8.09 1.34 -10.93
CA ALA A 188 -9.30 2.07 -11.33
C ALA A 188 -10.57 1.23 -11.11
N LEU A 189 -10.53 -0.08 -11.39
CA LEU A 189 -11.65 -0.98 -11.12
C LEU A 189 -11.96 -1.03 -9.61
N GLN A 190 -10.92 -1.14 -8.79
CA GLN A 190 -11.09 -1.19 -7.35
C GLN A 190 -11.58 0.14 -6.75
N MET A 191 -11.09 1.26 -7.27
CA MET A 191 -11.60 2.59 -6.91
C MET A 191 -13.09 2.70 -7.25
N ARG A 192 -13.51 2.23 -8.42
CA ARG A 192 -14.92 2.19 -8.81
C ARG A 192 -15.77 1.36 -7.85
N GLU A 193 -15.38 0.11 -7.59
CA GLU A 193 -16.13 -0.79 -6.68
C GLU A 193 -16.25 -0.24 -5.25
N ARG A 194 -15.27 0.57 -4.81
CA ARG A 194 -15.29 1.20 -3.49
C ARG A 194 -16.21 2.41 -3.47
N LEU A 195 -16.14 3.26 -4.51
CA LEU A 195 -17.05 4.39 -4.68
C LEU A 195 -18.51 3.91 -4.80
N GLU A 196 -18.77 2.86 -5.57
CA GLU A 196 -20.12 2.27 -5.71
C GLU A 196 -20.68 1.82 -4.36
N ARG A 197 -19.87 1.11 -3.54
CA ARG A 197 -20.29 0.70 -2.20
C ARG A 197 -20.58 1.90 -1.30
N GLN A 198 -19.71 2.90 -1.29
CA GLN A 198 -19.89 4.11 -0.50
C GLN A 198 -21.20 4.83 -0.88
N LEU A 199 -21.45 5.00 -2.17
CA LEU A 199 -22.67 5.65 -2.67
C LEU A 199 -23.92 4.81 -2.35
N THR A 200 -23.83 3.48 -2.36
CA THR A 200 -24.93 2.59 -1.95
C THR A 200 -25.23 2.72 -0.46
N GLU A 201 -24.19 2.73 0.39
CA GLU A 201 -24.30 2.91 1.84
C GLU A 201 -24.88 4.28 2.21
N GLN A 202 -24.57 5.31 1.40
CA GLN A 202 -25.14 6.66 1.50
C GLN A 202 -26.56 6.78 0.91
N GLY A 203 -27.07 5.73 0.25
CA GLY A 203 -28.39 5.72 -0.40
C GLY A 203 -28.46 6.54 -1.69
N GLU A 204 -27.32 6.92 -2.27
CA GLU A 204 -27.22 7.63 -3.55
C GLU A 204 -27.23 6.70 -4.77
N LEU A 205 -26.93 5.41 -4.55
CA LEU A 205 -27.15 4.33 -5.52
C LEU A 205 -28.20 3.33 -5.00
N PRO A 206 -29.06 2.79 -5.89
CA PRO A 206 -30.15 1.88 -5.54
C PRO A 206 -29.69 0.48 -5.11
#